data_AF-E7RLZ3-F1
#
_entry.id   AF-E7RLZ3-F1
#
_cell.length_a   1.000
_cell.length_b   1.000
_cell.length_c   1.000
_cell.angle_alpha   90.00
_cell.angle_beta   90.00
_cell.angle_gamma   90.00
#
_symmetry.space_group_name_H-M   'P 1'
#
loop_
_entity.id
_entity.type
_entity.pdbx_description
1 polymer ?
#
loop_
_entity_poly.entity_id
_entity_poly.type
_entity_poly.pdbx_seq_one_letter_code
_entity_poly.pdbx_strand_id
1 'polypeptide(L)'
;MVQRRFQDIKAYIVNVTELIWNYITYRDSFPKGVKLAVLPGINETVIDMPDNCNGCEFYDLNMFIMKDSSGFSKPSMKAIRRMAQRYFGTE
;
A
#
# COMPACT_ATOMS: atom_id res chain seq x y z
N MET A 1 -14.76 0.96 20.49
CA MET A 1 -14.38 1.76 19.30
C MET A 1 -13.10 1.15 18.74
N VAL A 2 -13.08 0.78 17.46
CA VAL A 2 -11.86 0.24 16.85
C VAL A 2 -10.92 1.42 16.54
N GLN A 3 -9.73 1.44 17.13
CA GLN A 3 -8.75 2.51 16.94
C GLN A 3 -8.01 2.30 15.63
N ARG A 4 -7.95 3.34 14.79
CA ARG A 4 -7.17 3.30 13.55
C ARG A 4 -5.67 3.19 13.89
N ARG A 5 -4.95 2.32 13.16
CA ARG A 5 -3.50 2.16 13.26
C ARG A 5 -2.77 3.46 12.93
N PHE A 6 -3.28 4.20 11.95
CA PHE A 6 -2.79 5.53 11.58
C PHE A 6 -3.87 6.58 11.80
N GLN A 7 -3.53 7.61 12.55
CA GLN A 7 -4.40 8.79 12.76
C GLN A 7 -4.11 9.91 11.76
N ASP A 8 -2.96 9.87 11.08
CA ASP A 8 -2.50 10.87 10.12
C ASP A 8 -2.29 10.24 8.73
N ILE A 9 -2.83 10.91 7.70
CA ILE A 9 -2.65 10.55 6.30
C ILE A 9 -1.17 10.56 5.89
N LYS A 10 -0.33 11.46 6.45
CA LYS A 10 1.09 11.51 6.12
C LYS A 10 1.81 10.26 6.61
N ALA A 11 1.55 9.85 7.86
CA ALA A 11 2.11 8.62 8.42
C ALA A 11 1.69 7.38 7.62
N TYR A 12 0.41 7.32 7.21
CA TYR A 12 -0.09 6.27 6.33
C TYR A 12 0.63 6.25 4.96
N ILE A 13 0.79 7.41 4.32
CA ILE A 13 1.51 7.53 3.04
C ILE A 13 2.96 7.06 3.17
N VAL A 14 3.67 7.43 4.24
CA VAL A 14 5.06 6.99 4.49
C VAL A 14 5.09 5.47 4.62
N ASN A 15 4.21 4.89 5.44
CA ASN A 15 4.17 3.44 5.65
C ASN A 15 3.89 2.66 4.35
N VAL A 16 2.91 3.09 3.55
CA VAL A 16 2.64 2.47 2.24
C VAL A 16 3.84 2.62 1.31
N THR A 17 4.51 3.78 1.32
CA THR A 17 5.70 4.00 0.48
C THR A 17 6.82 3.04 0.85
N GLU A 18 7.07 2.81 2.14
CA GLU A 18 8.06 1.86 2.64
C GLU A 18 7.70 0.41 2.28
N LEU A 19 6.42 0.02 2.37
CA LEU A 19 5.95 -1.30 1.95
C LEU A 19 6.21 -1.55 0.47
N ILE A 20 5.90 -0.57 -0.39
CA ILE A 20 6.15 -0.69 -1.83
C ILE A 20 7.66 -0.74 -2.11
N TRP A 21 8.48 0.03 -1.39
CA TRP A 21 9.94 -0.05 -1.51
C TRP A 21 10.49 -1.42 -1.13
N ASN A 22 9.99 -2.00 -0.04
CA ASN A 22 10.35 -3.34 0.41
C ASN A 22 10.01 -4.37 -0.67
N TYR A 23 8.79 -4.31 -1.23
CA TYR A 23 8.39 -5.18 -2.33
C TYR A 23 9.24 -5.01 -3.59
N ILE A 24 9.61 -3.79 -3.97
CA ILE A 24 10.49 -3.57 -5.11
C ILE A 24 11.88 -4.18 -4.87
N THR A 25 12.43 -3.97 -3.67
CA THR A 25 13.78 -4.41 -3.30
C THR A 25 13.89 -5.93 -3.17
N TYR A 26 12.88 -6.57 -2.58
CA TYR A 26 12.88 -7.99 -2.24
C TYR A 26 11.80 -8.77 -2.99
N ARG A 27 11.48 -8.37 -4.22
CA ARG A 27 10.35 -8.89 -5.00
C ARG A 27 10.31 -10.42 -5.06
N ASP A 28 11.47 -11.05 -5.25
CA ASP A 28 11.59 -12.50 -5.39
C ASP A 28 11.38 -13.27 -4.07
N SER A 29 11.40 -12.57 -2.94
CA SER A 29 11.10 -13.13 -1.61
C SER A 29 9.59 -13.19 -1.33
N PHE A 30 8.75 -12.55 -2.14
CA PHE A 30 7.30 -12.58 -1.99
C PHE A 30 6.67 -13.73 -2.81
N PRO A 31 5.66 -14.42 -2.28
CA PRO A 31 4.88 -15.38 -3.05
C PRO A 31 4.27 -14.74 -4.32
N LYS A 32 4.08 -15.55 -5.36
CA LYS A 32 3.38 -15.09 -6.57
C LYS A 32 1.91 -14.80 -6.23
N GLY A 33 1.43 -13.62 -6.65
CA GLY A 33 0.02 -13.24 -6.48
C GLY A 33 -0.26 -12.40 -5.23
N VAL A 34 0.76 -12.02 -4.46
CA VAL A 34 0.59 -11.05 -3.36
C VAL A 34 0.01 -9.73 -3.86
N LYS A 35 -0.81 -9.10 -3.02
CA LYS A 35 -1.46 -7.81 -3.28
C LYS A 35 -1.18 -6.85 -2.15
N LEU A 36 -1.37 -5.56 -2.40
CA LEU A 36 -1.46 -4.59 -1.33
C LEU A 36 -2.85 -4.72 -0.70
N ALA A 37 -2.90 -5.24 0.52
CA ALA A 37 -4.12 -5.45 1.28
C ALA A 37 -4.30 -4.30 2.27
N VAL A 38 -5.46 -3.65 2.23
CA VAL A 38 -5.80 -2.56 3.15
C VAL A 38 -7.00 -3.00 3.98
N LEU A 39 -6.91 -2.90 5.30
CA LEU A 39 -8.04 -3.10 6.20
C LEU A 39 -8.66 -1.73 6.54
N PRO A 40 -9.77 -1.31 5.90
CA PRO A 40 -10.24 0.09 5.97
C PRO A 40 -10.74 0.49 7.36
N GLY A 41 -11.21 -0.47 8.15
CA GLY A 41 -11.68 -0.21 9.52
C GLY A 41 -10.61 0.37 10.44
N ILE A 42 -9.34 0.06 10.18
CA ILE A 42 -8.19 0.54 10.96
C ILE A 42 -7.10 1.21 10.13
N ASN A 43 -7.29 1.36 8.82
CA ASN A 43 -6.30 1.87 7.88
C ASN A 43 -4.95 1.13 7.96
N GLU A 44 -4.97 -0.16 8.30
CA GLU A 44 -3.78 -0.99 8.24
C GLU A 44 -3.52 -1.43 6.81
N THR A 45 -2.26 -1.48 6.40
CA THR A 45 -1.89 -1.91 5.06
C THR A 45 -0.70 -2.85 5.13
N VAL A 46 -0.79 -3.96 4.41
CA VAL A 46 0.21 -5.02 4.34
C VAL A 46 0.32 -5.55 2.91
N ILE A 47 1.38 -6.29 2.63
CA ILE A 47 1.51 -7.04 1.38
C ILE A 47 1.30 -8.49 1.70
N ASP A 48 0.20 -9.06 1.22
CA ASP A 48 -0.20 -10.42 1.56
C ASP A 48 -1.04 -11.05 0.45
N MET A 49 -1.28 -12.35 0.57
CA MET A 49 -2.20 -13.08 -0.27
C MET A 49 -3.65 -12.70 0.04
N PRO A 50 -4.53 -12.61 -0.97
CA PRO A 50 -5.94 -12.29 -0.75
C PRO A 50 -6.66 -13.22 0.23
N ASP A 51 -6.25 -14.50 0.26
CA ASP A 51 -6.87 -15.52 1.10
C ASP A 51 -6.59 -15.33 2.59
N ASN A 52 -5.59 -14.51 2.95
CA ASN A 52 -5.14 -14.31 4.33
C ASN A 52 -5.83 -13.14 5.04
N CYS A 53 -6.61 -12.31 4.33
CA CYS A 53 -7.28 -11.16 4.96
C CYS A 53 -8.79 -11.09 4.66
N ASN A 54 -9.59 -11.25 5.71
CA ASN A 54 -11.04 -11.03 5.66
C ASN A 54 -11.37 -9.55 5.81
N GLY A 55 -12.15 -9.01 4.86
CA GLY A 55 -12.57 -7.61 4.87
C GLY A 55 -11.49 -6.61 4.42
N CYS A 56 -10.38 -7.11 3.85
CA CYS A 56 -9.41 -6.25 3.18
C CYS A 56 -9.90 -5.83 1.79
N GLU A 57 -9.56 -4.60 1.42
CA GLU A 57 -9.52 -4.17 0.03
C GLU A 57 -8.16 -4.53 -0.57
N PHE A 58 -8.16 -5.07 -1.78
CA PHE A 58 -6.94 -5.52 -2.44
C PHE A 58 -6.64 -4.69 -3.68
N TYR A 59 -5.38 -4.28 -3.79
CA TYR A 59 -4.86 -3.51 -4.91
C TYR A 59 -3.67 -4.23 -5.55
N ASP A 60 -3.59 -4.17 -6.88
CA ASP A 60 -2.42 -4.65 -7.60
C ASP A 60 -1.21 -3.77 -7.27
N LEU A 61 -0.10 -4.39 -6.83
CA LEU A 61 1.12 -3.68 -6.47
C LEU A 61 1.70 -2.87 -7.64
N ASN A 62 1.51 -3.32 -8.88
CA ASN A 62 1.99 -2.61 -10.07
C ASN A 62 1.32 -1.24 -10.23
N MET A 63 0.13 -1.01 -9.64
CA MET A 63 -0.51 0.31 -9.65
C MET A 63 0.28 1.35 -8.85
N PHE A 64 1.10 0.91 -7.90
CA PHE A 64 1.91 1.77 -7.03
C PHE A 64 3.38 1.79 -7.43
N ILE A 65 3.77 1.14 -8.52
CA ILE A 65 5.15 1.11 -9.00
C ILE A 65 5.24 1.91 -10.29
N MET A 66 6.23 2.78 -10.37
CA MET A 66 6.56 3.53 -11.58
C MET A 66 8.06 3.43 -11.86
N LYS A 67 8.47 3.77 -13.08
CA LYS A 67 9.89 3.90 -13.43
C LYS A 67 10.34 5.35 -13.30
N ASP A 68 11.57 5.56 -12.85
CA ASP A 68 12.23 6.86 -12.96
C ASP A 68 12.83 7.10 -14.35
N SER A 69 13.51 8.23 -14.52
CA SER A 69 14.16 8.61 -15.78
C SER A 69 15.28 7.65 -16.20
N SER A 70 15.84 6.89 -15.26
CA SER A 70 16.89 5.91 -15.48
C SER A 70 16.34 4.49 -15.67
N GLY A 71 15.02 4.31 -15.59
CA GLY A 71 14.33 3.04 -15.75
C GLY A 71 14.21 2.20 -14.47
N PHE A 72 14.69 2.70 -13.32
CA PHE A 72 14.58 1.99 -12.04
C PHE A 72 13.17 2.08 -11.49
N SER A 73 12.70 0.98 -10.89
CA SER A 73 11.38 0.93 -10.25
C SER A 73 11.41 1.71 -8.94
N LYS A 74 10.38 2.53 -8.71
CA LYS A 74 10.16 3.28 -7.48
C LYS A 74 8.67 3.40 -7.14
N PRO A 75 8.31 3.69 -5.88
CA PRO A 75 6.93 3.94 -5.50
C PRO A 75 6.33 5.16 -6.23
N SER A 76 5.07 5.02 -6.65
CA SER A 76 4.29 6.07 -7.27
C SER A 76 3.57 6.90 -6.20
N MET A 77 4.18 8.01 -5.78
CA MET A 77 3.57 8.91 -4.79
C MET A 77 2.19 9.41 -5.20
N LYS A 78 1.94 9.58 -6.51
CA LYS A 78 0.62 9.97 -7.04
C LYS A 78 -0.44 8.89 -6.82
N ALA A 79 -0.09 7.61 -7.01
CA ALA A 79 -1.02 6.51 -6.75
C ALA A 79 -1.26 6.33 -5.25
N ILE A 80 -0.19 6.36 -4.45
CA ILE A 80 -0.24 6.21 -3.00
C ILE A 80 -1.10 7.31 -2.35
N ARG A 81 -0.91 8.58 -2.73
CA ARG A 81 -1.73 9.69 -2.22
C ARG A 81 -3.20 9.55 -2.58
N ARG A 82 -3.51 9.15 -3.82
CA ARG A 82 -4.90 8.92 -4.25
C ARG A 82 -5.57 7.80 -3.46
N MET A 83 -4.84 6.73 -3.17
CA MET A 83 -5.34 5.67 -2.30
C MET A 83 -5.54 6.17 -0.86
N ALA A 84 -4.56 6.86 -0.29
CA ALA A 84 -4.66 7.42 1.07
C ALA A 84 -5.86 8.37 1.22
N GLN A 85 -6.14 9.20 0.21
CA GLN A 85 -7.32 10.08 0.19
C GLN A 85 -8.64 9.32 0.28
N ARG A 86 -8.74 8.07 -0.20
CA ARG A 86 -9.96 7.28 -0.06
C ARG A 86 -10.28 6.92 1.39
N TYR A 87 -9.26 6.74 2.22
CA TYR A 87 -9.40 6.28 3.61
C TYR A 87 -9.36 7.40 4.65
N PHE A 88 -8.71 8.50 4.30
CA PHE A 88 -8.52 9.66 5.20
C PHE A 88 -9.24 10.91 4.72
N GLY A 89 -9.92 10.87 3.57
CA GLY A 89 -10.55 12.02 2.96
C GLY A 89 -11.50 12.74 3.92
N THR A 90 -11.16 13.99 4.24
CA THR A 90 -12.13 15.08 4.24
C THR A 90 -11.97 15.82 2.92
N GLU A 91 -13.09 16.28 2.38
CA GLU A 91 -13.26 17.09 1.17
C GLU A 91 -12.16 18.14 0.92
#